data_AF-A0A820MRM0-F1
#
_entry.id   AF-A0A820MRM0-F1
#
_cell.length_a   1.000
_cell.length_b   1.000
_cell.length_c   1.000
_cell.angle_alpha   90.00
_cell.angle_beta   90.00
_cell.angle_gamma   90.00
#
_symmetry.space_group_name_H-M   'P 1'
#
loop_
_entity.id
_entity.type
_entity.pdbx_description
1 polymer ?
#
loop_
_entity_poly.entity_id
_entity_poly.type
_entity_poly.pdbx_seq_one_letter_code
_entity_poly.pdbx_strand_id
1 'polypeptide(L)'
;YFSLINNIVTTGHFTGGIVSVAPLYPLLSVEGHHDLALKLAQSISYPSYGYMFHNDIQNATTTWELWNTLPQGATASLNHHMFNSIGAWFYRYLAGIELNGLQTITIYPRMSYDADLLNYVKAEVVTIKGSIRVEWSRTSVNAVNLSIVIPTNMDAIVTFDSLIKNGQCVKLICDDEIIWMRGEMNNEMKLLKK
;
A
#
# COMPACT_ATOMS: atom_id res chain seq x y z
N TYR A 1 10.78 -17.22 6.52
CA TYR A 1 10.42 -15.83 6.86
C TYR A 1 11.38 -15.19 7.87
N PHE A 2 11.62 -15.81 9.03
CA PHE A 2 12.51 -15.25 10.07
C PHE A 2 13.90 -14.80 9.59
N SER A 3 14.58 -15.58 8.74
CA SER A 3 15.89 -15.20 8.21
C SER A 3 15.86 -13.97 7.30
N LEU A 4 14.80 -13.79 6.50
CA LEU A 4 14.61 -12.63 5.62
C LEU A 4 14.38 -11.35 6.44
N ILE A 5 13.44 -11.41 7.39
CA ILE A 5 13.10 -10.26 8.24
C ILE A 5 14.32 -9.84 9.07
N ASN A 6 15.00 -10.81 9.71
CA ASN A 6 16.19 -10.51 10.50
C ASN A 6 17.30 -9.90 9.64
N ASN A 7 17.49 -10.39 8.41
CA ASN A 7 18.47 -9.82 7.50
C ASN A 7 18.14 -8.36 7.19
N ILE A 8 16.91 -8.07 6.75
CA ILE A 8 16.46 -6.71 6.44
C ILE A 8 16.57 -5.79 7.66
N VAL A 9 16.17 -6.24 8.84
CA VAL A 9 16.26 -5.44 10.07
C VAL A 9 17.71 -5.13 10.45
N THR A 10 18.62 -6.07 10.20
CA THR A 10 20.04 -5.92 10.52
C THR A 10 20.77 -5.04 9.51
N THR A 11 20.48 -5.22 8.21
CA THR A 11 21.19 -4.53 7.13
C THR A 11 20.53 -3.20 6.74
N GLY A 12 19.24 -3.03 7.02
CA GLY A 12 18.40 -1.95 6.50
C GLY A 12 18.02 -2.13 5.02
N HIS A 13 18.44 -3.23 4.38
CA HIS A 13 18.38 -3.40 2.93
C HIS A 13 17.91 -4.78 2.50
N PHE A 14 17.20 -4.80 1.38
CA PHE A 14 16.89 -6.03 0.66
C PHE A 14 17.95 -6.26 -0.43
N THR A 15 18.56 -7.45 -0.45
CA THR A 15 19.65 -7.79 -1.38
C THR A 15 19.22 -8.77 -2.47
N GLY A 16 17.92 -9.02 -2.63
CA GLY A 16 17.40 -9.94 -3.64
C GLY A 16 17.27 -9.31 -5.04
N GLY A 17 17.23 -10.17 -6.05
CA GLY A 17 17.03 -9.79 -7.44
C GLY A 17 15.55 -9.70 -7.87
N ILE A 18 15.35 -9.63 -9.18
CA ILE A 18 14.05 -9.44 -9.86
C ILE A 18 12.95 -10.43 -9.47
N VAL A 19 13.27 -11.71 -9.21
CA VAL A 19 12.26 -12.72 -8.84
C VAL A 19 11.76 -12.49 -7.41
N SER A 20 12.67 -12.06 -6.54
CA SER A 20 12.42 -11.93 -5.11
C SER A 20 11.79 -10.58 -4.70
N VAL A 21 11.91 -9.54 -5.55
CA VAL A 21 11.32 -8.22 -5.26
C VAL A 21 9.80 -8.22 -5.36
N ALA A 22 9.23 -9.01 -6.29
CA ALA A 22 7.80 -9.08 -6.51
C ALA A 22 6.99 -9.55 -5.28
N PRO A 23 7.39 -10.63 -4.58
CA PRO A 23 6.70 -11.02 -3.35
C PRO A 23 7.13 -10.23 -2.12
N LEU A 24 8.25 -9.48 -2.14
CA LEU A 24 8.85 -8.87 -0.95
C LEU A 24 7.87 -7.99 -0.15
N TYR A 25 7.37 -6.92 -0.76
CA TYR A 25 6.50 -5.95 -0.08
C TYR A 25 5.14 -6.55 0.31
N PRO A 26 4.46 -7.32 -0.57
CA PRO A 26 3.27 -8.09 -0.20
C PRO A 26 3.49 -8.97 1.03
N LEU A 27 4.58 -9.75 1.03
CA LEU A 27 4.89 -10.68 2.10
C LEU A 27 5.11 -9.97 3.43
N LEU A 28 5.91 -8.90 3.44
CA LEU A 28 6.13 -8.10 4.65
C LEU A 28 4.82 -7.54 5.20
N SER A 29 3.92 -7.04 4.34
CA SER A 29 2.60 -6.56 4.78
C SER A 29 1.73 -7.67 5.38
N VAL A 30 1.66 -8.84 4.74
CA VAL A 30 0.82 -9.97 5.19
C VAL A 30 1.31 -10.55 6.51
N GLU A 31 2.63 -10.62 6.70
CA GLU A 31 3.26 -11.19 7.90
C GLU A 31 3.33 -10.19 9.08
N GLY A 32 2.61 -9.07 9.02
CA GLY A 32 2.57 -8.09 10.12
C GLY A 32 3.79 -7.16 10.20
N HIS A 33 4.62 -7.13 9.16
CA HIS A 33 5.81 -6.28 9.04
C HIS A 33 5.59 -5.12 8.05
N HIS A 34 4.37 -4.56 8.00
CA HIS A 34 4.01 -3.50 7.06
C HIS A 34 4.88 -2.24 7.21
N ASP A 35 5.18 -1.82 8.43
CA ASP A 35 6.08 -0.69 8.70
C ASP A 35 7.50 -0.92 8.18
N LEU A 36 7.97 -2.18 8.18
CA LEU A 36 9.26 -2.53 7.59
C LEU A 36 9.22 -2.41 6.06
N ALA A 37 8.11 -2.82 5.43
CA ALA A 37 7.90 -2.64 4.00
C ALA A 37 7.92 -1.16 3.61
N LEU A 38 7.28 -0.30 4.41
CA LEU A 38 7.30 1.15 4.22
C LEU A 38 8.71 1.73 4.36
N LYS A 39 9.45 1.36 5.41
CA LYS A 39 10.85 1.79 5.61
C LYS A 39 11.74 1.40 4.44
N LEU A 40 11.59 0.17 3.92
CA LEU A 40 12.31 -0.27 2.73
C LEU A 40 11.93 0.54 1.48
N ALA A 41 10.65 0.84 1.29
CA ALA A 41 10.17 1.62 0.14
C ALA A 41 10.66 3.08 0.17
N GLN A 42 10.84 3.65 1.36
CA GLN A 42 11.30 5.04 1.57
C GLN A 42 12.82 5.19 1.65
N SER A 43 13.56 4.08 1.71
CA SER A 43 15.03 4.12 1.81
C SER A 43 15.65 4.79 0.57
N ILE A 44 16.64 5.65 0.80
CA ILE A 44 17.41 6.34 -0.24
C ILE A 44 18.86 5.85 -0.37
N SER A 45 19.31 4.96 0.53
CA SER A 45 20.66 4.38 0.45
C SER A 45 20.70 3.15 -0.45
N TYR A 46 21.86 2.88 -1.04
CA TYR A 46 22.05 1.70 -1.87
C TYR A 46 21.94 0.39 -1.07
N PRO A 47 21.27 -0.65 -1.58
CA PRO A 47 20.38 -0.68 -2.76
C PRO A 47 18.93 -0.30 -2.40
N SER A 48 18.31 0.59 -3.18
CA SER A 48 16.88 0.93 -3.06
C SER A 48 16.33 1.66 -4.29
N TYR A 49 15.00 1.81 -4.38
CA TYR A 49 14.37 2.69 -5.37
C TYR A 49 14.71 4.16 -5.13
N GLY A 50 14.76 4.60 -3.87
CA GLY A 50 15.16 5.95 -3.51
C GLY A 50 16.60 6.26 -3.92
N TYR A 51 17.50 5.28 -3.85
CA TYR A 51 18.87 5.41 -4.36
C TYR A 51 18.89 5.68 -5.86
N MET A 52 18.05 5.01 -6.67
CA MET A 52 17.94 5.30 -8.11
C MET A 52 17.44 6.74 -8.33
N PHE A 53 16.39 7.14 -7.62
CA PHE A 53 15.75 8.44 -7.78
C PHE A 53 16.65 9.61 -7.36
N HIS A 54 17.39 9.44 -6.26
CA HIS A 54 18.29 10.44 -5.68
C HIS A 54 19.77 10.23 -6.06
N ASN A 55 20.06 9.49 -7.14
CA ASN A 55 21.44 9.19 -7.49
C ASN A 55 22.18 10.45 -7.99
N ASP A 56 23.23 10.85 -7.28
CA ASP A 56 23.99 12.07 -7.57
C ASP A 56 24.69 12.09 -8.94
N ILE A 57 24.87 10.92 -9.57
CA ILE A 57 25.49 10.81 -10.90
C ILE A 57 24.42 10.92 -11.99
N GLN A 58 23.30 10.23 -11.80
CA GLN A 58 22.18 10.24 -12.74
C GLN A 58 20.86 9.95 -12.04
N ASN A 59 20.02 10.98 -11.83
CA ASN A 59 18.69 10.78 -11.28
C ASN A 59 17.80 9.93 -12.21
N ALA A 60 17.17 8.91 -11.64
CA ALA A 60 16.26 8.04 -12.37
C ALA A 60 14.86 8.68 -12.57
N THR A 61 14.35 8.65 -13.80
CA THR A 61 12.93 8.91 -14.12
C THR A 61 12.16 7.64 -14.51
N THR A 62 12.89 6.54 -14.69
CA THR A 62 12.41 5.17 -14.93
C THR A 62 13.20 4.21 -14.04
N THR A 63 12.67 3.01 -13.79
CA THR A 63 13.41 1.98 -13.04
C THR A 63 14.55 1.38 -13.87
N TRP A 64 15.66 1.06 -13.22
CA TRP A 64 16.85 0.53 -13.88
C TRP A 64 16.89 -1.00 -13.84
N GLU A 65 17.64 -1.62 -14.75
CA GLU A 65 17.86 -3.06 -14.82
C GLU A 65 18.70 -3.57 -13.64
N LEU A 66 19.59 -2.73 -13.10
CA LEU A 66 20.42 -3.01 -11.93
C LEU A 66 20.18 -1.96 -10.85
N TRP A 67 20.42 -2.34 -9.59
CA TRP A 67 20.33 -1.41 -8.45
C TRP A 67 21.37 -0.28 -8.49
N ASN A 68 22.42 -0.40 -9.31
CA ASN A 68 23.49 0.60 -9.45
C ASN A 68 23.71 1.02 -10.90
N THR A 69 24.33 2.19 -11.03
CA THR A 69 25.01 2.67 -12.23
C THR A 69 26.48 2.93 -11.88
N LEU A 70 27.40 2.83 -12.85
CA LEU A 70 28.80 3.16 -12.62
C LEU A 70 29.04 4.67 -12.82
N PRO A 71 30.10 5.25 -12.22
CA PRO A 71 30.43 6.66 -12.44
C PRO A 71 30.72 7.01 -13.90
N GLN A 72 31.08 6.01 -14.73
CA GLN A 72 31.34 6.18 -16.15
C GLN A 72 30.05 6.15 -17.01
N GLY A 73 28.88 5.99 -16.38
CA GLY A 73 27.59 5.84 -17.04
C GLY A 73 26.97 4.45 -16.84
N ALA A 74 25.77 4.29 -17.38
CA ALA A 74 25.00 3.06 -17.25
C ALA A 74 25.66 1.89 -17.99
N THR A 75 25.85 0.77 -17.30
CA THR A 75 26.32 -0.49 -17.89
C THR A 75 25.19 -1.44 -18.26
N ALA A 76 23.95 -1.05 -17.98
CA ALA A 76 22.73 -1.82 -18.17
C ALA A 76 21.58 -0.86 -18.51
N SER A 77 20.40 -1.39 -18.87
CA SER A 77 19.25 -0.55 -19.22
C SER A 77 18.81 0.33 -18.06
N LEU A 78 18.55 1.60 -18.34
CA LEU A 78 17.98 2.55 -17.39
C LEU A 78 16.44 2.63 -17.47
N ASN A 79 15.82 1.77 -18.27
CA ASN A 79 14.37 1.68 -18.41
C ASN A 79 13.97 0.21 -18.46
N HIS A 80 13.85 -0.41 -17.29
CA HIS A 80 13.62 -1.83 -17.11
C HIS A 80 12.57 -2.13 -16.03
N HIS A 81 11.42 -2.64 -16.45
CA HIS A 81 10.21 -2.75 -15.62
C HIS A 81 10.22 -3.86 -14.57
N MET A 82 11.26 -4.71 -14.49
CA MET A 82 11.23 -5.91 -13.65
C MET A 82 11.16 -5.63 -12.14
N PHE A 83 11.63 -4.46 -11.71
CA PHE A 83 11.46 -3.99 -10.34
C PHE A 83 10.13 -3.25 -10.11
N ASN A 84 9.25 -3.07 -11.10
CA ASN A 84 8.04 -2.24 -10.96
C ASN A 84 6.91 -2.90 -10.16
N SER A 85 7.11 -4.13 -9.68
CA SER A 85 6.13 -4.86 -8.87
C SER A 85 5.76 -4.13 -7.56
N ILE A 86 6.61 -3.22 -7.06
CA ILE A 86 6.27 -2.32 -5.95
C ILE A 86 5.03 -1.46 -6.26
N GLY A 87 4.77 -1.12 -7.52
CA GLY A 87 3.57 -0.37 -7.91
C GLY A 87 2.29 -1.13 -7.57
N ALA A 88 2.26 -2.46 -7.78
CA ALA A 88 1.11 -3.27 -7.38
C ALA A 88 0.91 -3.28 -5.85
N TRP A 89 1.99 -3.16 -5.08
CA TRP A 89 1.91 -3.06 -3.62
C TRP A 89 1.27 -1.74 -3.16
N PHE A 90 1.53 -0.62 -3.85
CA PHE A 90 0.84 0.65 -3.55
C PHE A 90 -0.68 0.52 -3.66
N TYR A 91 -1.18 -0.09 -4.74
CA TYR A 91 -2.63 -0.24 -4.92
C TYR A 91 -3.23 -1.30 -3.99
N ARG A 92 -2.62 -2.49 -3.90
CA ARG A 92 -3.22 -3.62 -3.19
C ARG A 92 -3.07 -3.54 -1.67
N TYR A 93 -2.01 -2.89 -1.17
CA TYR A 93 -1.72 -2.86 0.25
C TYR A 93 -1.85 -1.45 0.85
N LEU A 94 -1.25 -0.41 0.24
CA LEU A 94 -1.40 0.94 0.79
C LEU A 94 -2.84 1.46 0.62
N ALA A 95 -3.36 1.42 -0.60
CA ALA A 95 -4.76 1.77 -0.86
C ALA A 95 -5.73 0.62 -0.54
N GLY A 96 -5.25 -0.62 -0.51
CA GLY A 96 -6.06 -1.78 -0.18
C GLY A 96 -7.02 -2.24 -1.29
N ILE A 97 -6.84 -1.80 -2.53
CA ILE A 97 -7.76 -2.11 -3.63
C ILE A 97 -7.41 -3.48 -4.22
N GLU A 98 -8.30 -4.44 -4.05
CA GLU A 98 -8.19 -5.77 -4.64
C GLU A 98 -9.46 -6.15 -5.40
N LEU A 99 -9.31 -6.45 -6.69
CA LEU A 99 -10.40 -6.86 -7.56
C LEU A 99 -10.57 -8.38 -7.48
N ASN A 100 -11.65 -8.83 -6.82
CA ASN A 100 -11.99 -10.24 -6.70
C ASN A 100 -13.02 -10.60 -7.78
N GLY A 101 -12.51 -10.92 -8.96
CA GLY A 101 -13.34 -11.18 -10.14
C GLY A 101 -14.02 -9.92 -10.69
N LEU A 102 -15.13 -10.08 -11.41
CA LEU A 102 -15.80 -8.99 -12.12
C LEU A 102 -16.88 -8.26 -11.30
N GLN A 103 -17.20 -8.69 -10.07
CA GLN A 103 -18.36 -8.16 -9.32
C GLN A 103 -18.05 -7.66 -7.90
N THR A 104 -17.04 -8.23 -7.22
CA THR A 104 -16.75 -7.90 -5.83
C THR A 104 -15.38 -7.25 -5.71
N ILE A 105 -15.30 -6.16 -4.95
CA ILE A 105 -14.06 -5.46 -4.63
C ILE A 105 -13.77 -5.71 -3.15
N THR A 106 -12.54 -6.06 -2.82
CA THR A 106 -12.05 -5.97 -1.45
C THR A 106 -11.31 -4.67 -1.30
N ILE A 107 -11.70 -3.89 -0.29
CA ILE A 107 -11.00 -2.69 0.15
C ILE A 107 -10.41 -2.99 1.51
N TYR A 108 -9.10 -3.24 1.55
CA TYR A 108 -8.36 -3.54 2.76
C TYR A 108 -7.08 -2.70 2.88
N PRO A 109 -7.20 -1.41 3.23
CA PRO A 109 -6.05 -0.54 3.36
C PRO A 109 -5.18 -0.98 4.54
N ARG A 110 -3.88 -1.15 4.28
CA ARG A 110 -2.85 -1.33 5.30
C ARG A 110 -2.29 0.04 5.63
N MET A 111 -2.32 0.39 6.91
CA MET A 111 -1.76 1.64 7.38
C MET A 111 -0.65 1.34 8.38
N SER A 112 0.28 2.28 8.49
CA SER A 112 1.39 2.14 9.41
C SER A 112 0.95 2.28 10.86
N TYR A 113 1.56 1.53 11.78
CA TYR A 113 1.44 1.80 13.22
C TYR A 113 2.20 3.04 13.63
N ASP A 114 3.24 3.39 12.87
CA ASP A 114 4.03 4.60 13.01
C ASP A 114 3.39 5.75 12.20
N ALA A 115 2.88 6.76 12.91
CA ALA A 115 2.20 7.89 12.28
C ALA A 115 3.12 8.74 11.40
N ASP A 116 4.45 8.66 11.60
CA ASP A 116 5.43 9.44 10.86
C ASP A 116 5.86 8.75 9.55
N LEU A 117 5.61 7.45 9.39
CA LEU A 117 5.96 6.72 8.16
C LEU A 117 4.98 6.95 7.02
N LEU A 118 3.67 6.88 7.29
CA LEU A 118 2.65 7.09 6.27
C LEU A 118 1.32 7.48 6.93
N ASN A 119 0.88 8.71 6.68
CA ASN A 119 -0.32 9.28 7.27
C ASN A 119 -1.45 9.53 6.25
N TYR A 120 -1.20 9.34 4.96
CA TYR A 120 -2.15 9.63 3.90
C TYR A 120 -1.90 8.77 2.66
N VAL A 121 -2.99 8.27 2.06
CA VAL A 121 -2.98 7.62 0.75
C VAL A 121 -4.22 8.06 -0.02
N LYS A 122 -4.04 8.29 -1.33
CA LYS A 122 -5.12 8.46 -2.30
C LYS A 122 -4.78 7.71 -3.57
N ALA A 123 -5.66 6.81 -3.98
CA ALA A 123 -5.48 6.02 -5.18
C ALA A 123 -6.80 5.87 -5.95
N GLU A 124 -6.66 5.74 -7.28
CA GLU A 124 -7.75 5.44 -8.19
C GLU A 124 -7.35 4.28 -9.11
N VAL A 125 -8.25 3.31 -9.26
CA VAL A 125 -8.15 2.24 -10.25
C VAL A 125 -9.34 2.38 -11.20
N VAL A 126 -9.06 2.65 -12.48
CA VAL A 126 -10.09 2.74 -13.53
C VAL A 126 -10.37 1.34 -14.06
N THR A 127 -11.61 0.87 -13.92
CA THR A 127 -12.06 -0.43 -14.41
C THR A 127 -13.07 -0.27 -15.54
N ILE A 128 -13.42 -1.36 -16.21
CA ILE A 128 -14.50 -1.39 -17.21
C ILE A 128 -15.88 -1.01 -16.64
N LYS A 129 -16.06 -1.11 -15.32
CA LYS A 129 -17.31 -0.75 -14.63
C LYS A 129 -17.32 0.70 -14.13
N GLY A 130 -16.17 1.38 -14.14
CA GLY A 130 -15.98 2.71 -13.59
C GLY A 130 -14.78 2.78 -12.64
N SER A 131 -14.58 3.95 -12.06
CA SER A 131 -13.48 4.22 -11.13
C SER A 131 -13.75 3.66 -9.74
N ILE A 132 -12.72 3.04 -9.15
CA ILE A 132 -12.64 2.73 -7.72
C ILE A 132 -11.64 3.71 -7.11
N ARG A 133 -12.07 4.48 -6.11
CA ARG A 133 -11.19 5.42 -5.40
C ARG A 133 -11.14 5.06 -3.93
N VAL A 134 -9.94 5.07 -3.38
CA VAL A 134 -9.72 4.95 -1.93
C VAL A 134 -8.85 6.11 -1.49
N GLU A 135 -9.30 6.79 -0.45
CA GLU A 135 -8.55 7.85 0.21
C GLU A 135 -8.62 7.62 1.72
N TRP A 136 -7.47 7.57 2.39
CA TRP A 136 -7.43 7.55 3.84
C TRP A 136 -6.41 8.54 4.38
N SER A 137 -6.72 9.12 5.54
CA SER A 137 -5.84 10.04 6.25
C SER A 137 -5.92 9.84 7.76
N ARG A 138 -4.76 9.84 8.41
CA ARG A 138 -4.65 9.86 9.87
C ARG A 138 -4.89 11.28 10.37
N THR A 139 -5.98 11.47 11.10
CA THR A 139 -6.39 12.78 11.63
C THR A 139 -5.92 13.00 13.06
N SER A 140 -5.58 11.93 13.78
CA SER A 140 -4.89 11.98 15.07
C SER A 140 -4.17 10.65 15.34
N VAL A 141 -3.48 10.53 16.49
CA VAL A 141 -2.88 9.26 16.96
C VAL A 141 -3.88 8.11 16.90
N ASN A 142 -5.16 8.40 17.17
CA ASN A 142 -6.21 7.41 17.36
C ASN A 142 -7.40 7.56 16.39
N ALA A 143 -7.24 8.28 15.28
CA ALA A 143 -8.34 8.48 14.34
C ALA A 143 -7.86 8.49 12.89
N VAL A 144 -8.66 7.86 12.03
CA VAL A 144 -8.47 7.84 10.59
C VAL A 144 -9.80 8.14 9.90
N ASN A 145 -9.73 8.96 8.85
CA ASN A 145 -10.78 9.12 7.88
C ASN A 145 -10.52 8.18 6.70
N LEU A 146 -11.53 7.46 6.25
CA LEU A 146 -11.51 6.59 5.07
C LEU A 146 -12.68 6.96 4.17
N SER A 147 -12.39 7.28 2.91
CA SER A 147 -13.37 7.57 1.86
C SER A 147 -13.18 6.58 0.72
N ILE A 148 -14.28 5.96 0.29
CA ILE A 148 -14.30 4.93 -0.74
C ILE A 148 -15.37 5.29 -1.77
N VAL A 149 -14.99 5.29 -3.04
CA VAL A 149 -15.92 5.39 -4.17
C VAL A 149 -15.81 4.10 -4.95
N ILE A 150 -16.95 3.43 -5.16
CA ILE A 150 -17.05 2.25 -6.03
C ILE A 150 -18.05 2.52 -7.16
N PRO A 151 -17.89 1.86 -8.31
CA PRO A 151 -18.88 1.96 -9.38
C PRO A 151 -20.24 1.38 -8.98
N THR A 152 -21.30 1.81 -9.67
CA THR A 152 -22.62 1.19 -9.56
C THR A 152 -22.57 -0.27 -9.99
N ASN A 153 -23.39 -1.13 -9.39
CA ASN A 153 -23.40 -2.59 -9.64
C ASN A 153 -22.09 -3.34 -9.31
N MET A 154 -21.37 -2.88 -8.29
CA MET A 154 -20.30 -3.64 -7.64
C MET A 154 -20.55 -3.71 -6.14
N ASP A 155 -20.24 -4.86 -5.55
CA ASP A 155 -20.25 -5.02 -4.09
C ASP A 155 -18.83 -4.77 -3.56
N ALA A 156 -18.72 -4.15 -2.38
CA ALA A 156 -17.43 -3.96 -1.72
C ALA A 156 -17.41 -4.57 -0.32
N ILE A 157 -16.35 -5.31 -0.03
CA ILE A 157 -16.02 -5.78 1.32
C ILE A 157 -14.93 -4.86 1.84
N VAL A 158 -15.25 -4.06 2.86
CA VAL A 158 -14.31 -3.13 3.48
C VAL A 158 -13.79 -3.76 4.77
N THR A 159 -12.48 -3.82 4.92
CA THR A 159 -11.78 -4.27 6.14
C THR A 159 -10.62 -3.33 6.40
N PHE A 160 -10.18 -3.20 7.65
CA PHE A 160 -9.04 -2.37 8.01
C PHE A 160 -8.35 -2.97 9.21
N ASP A 161 -7.04 -2.74 9.30
CA ASP A 161 -6.28 -3.16 10.46
C ASP A 161 -6.64 -2.33 11.68
N SER A 162 -6.52 -2.94 12.86
CA SER A 162 -6.66 -2.22 14.12
C SER A 162 -5.43 -1.33 14.30
N LEU A 163 -5.53 -0.06 13.86
CA LEU A 163 -4.44 0.94 13.93
C LEU A 163 -4.01 1.29 15.35
N ILE A 164 -4.91 1.02 16.29
CA ILE A 164 -4.75 1.16 17.73
C ILE A 164 -5.06 -0.23 18.27
N LYS A 165 -4.30 -0.73 19.24
CA LYS A 165 -4.68 -1.97 19.92
C LYS A 165 -6.11 -1.79 20.49
N ASN A 166 -7.06 -2.62 20.04
CA ASN A 166 -8.49 -2.52 20.37
C ASN A 166 -9.25 -1.32 19.76
N GLY A 167 -8.74 -0.73 18.68
CA GLY A 167 -9.46 0.30 17.92
C GLY A 167 -10.79 -0.25 17.38
N GLN A 168 -11.84 0.57 17.40
CA GLN A 168 -13.17 0.20 16.91
C GLN A 168 -13.67 1.26 15.93
N CYS A 169 -14.41 0.83 14.90
CA CYS A 169 -15.13 1.77 14.06
C CYS A 169 -16.12 2.56 14.93
N VAL A 170 -16.17 3.88 14.75
CA VAL A 170 -17.12 4.75 15.47
C VAL A 170 -18.30 5.12 14.58
N LYS A 171 -18.06 5.36 13.29
CA LYS A 171 -19.06 5.89 12.36
C LYS A 171 -18.73 5.49 10.93
N LEU A 172 -19.75 5.11 10.15
CA LEU A 172 -19.68 4.92 8.70
C LEU A 172 -20.65 5.89 8.03
N ILE A 173 -20.18 6.55 6.98
CA ILE A 173 -20.96 7.51 6.20
C ILE A 173 -20.94 7.06 4.74
N CYS A 174 -22.10 7.02 4.09
CA CYS A 174 -22.25 6.80 2.66
C CYS A 174 -23.14 7.91 2.10
N ASP A 175 -22.66 8.63 1.08
CA ASP A 175 -23.38 9.77 0.46
C ASP A 175 -23.93 10.77 1.49
N ASP A 176 -23.07 11.20 2.43
CA ASP A 176 -23.40 12.09 3.56
C ASP A 176 -24.41 11.53 4.58
N GLU A 177 -24.91 10.31 4.40
CA GLU A 177 -25.78 9.62 5.35
C GLU A 177 -24.99 8.72 6.30
N ILE A 178 -25.30 8.80 7.60
CA ILE A 178 -24.75 7.87 8.58
C ILE A 178 -25.44 6.52 8.39
N ILE A 179 -24.72 5.53 7.87
CA ILE A 179 -25.27 4.20 7.64
C ILE A 179 -25.08 3.26 8.84
N TRP A 180 -24.11 3.60 9.71
CA TRP A 180 -23.77 2.84 10.91
C TRP A 180 -23.00 3.73 11.91
N MET A 181 -23.28 3.57 13.20
CA MET A 181 -22.57 4.25 14.29
C MET A 181 -22.48 3.32 15.51
N ARG A 182 -21.34 3.34 16.21
CA ARG A 182 -21.11 2.50 17.37
C ARG A 182 -22.12 2.79 18.48
N GLY A 183 -22.80 1.76 18.95
CA GLY A 183 -23.81 1.84 20.02
C GLY A 183 -25.25 1.91 19.54
N GLU A 184 -25.48 2.14 18.25
CA GLU A 184 -26.78 1.87 17.63
C GLU A 184 -26.84 0.38 17.28
N MET A 185 -27.91 -0.32 17.67
CA MET A 185 -28.09 -1.74 17.36
C MET A 185 -28.03 -1.95 15.85
N ASN A 186 -26.90 -2.41 15.34
CA ASN A 186 -26.75 -3.24 14.16
C ASN A 186 -25.37 -3.89 14.19
N ASN A 187 -25.31 -5.10 14.73
CA ASN A 187 -24.24 -6.07 14.47
C ASN A 187 -24.37 -6.65 13.03
N GLU A 188 -25.21 -6.06 12.19
CA GLU A 188 -25.45 -6.51 10.82
C GLU A 188 -24.49 -5.81 9.85
N MET A 189 -23.83 -6.65 9.03
CA MET A 189 -23.12 -6.24 7.83
C MET A 189 -24.15 -5.62 6.87
N LYS A 190 -24.18 -4.29 6.77
CA LYS A 190 -25.09 -3.61 5.83
C LYS A 190 -24.50 -3.69 4.43
N LEU A 191 -25.02 -4.60 3.61
CA LEU A 191 -24.76 -4.63 2.17
C LEU A 191 -25.35 -3.36 1.55
N LEU A 192 -24.49 -2.37 1.26
CA LEU A 192 -24.87 -1.19 0.50
C LEU A 192 -24.93 -1.58 -0.97
N LYS A 193 -26.14 -1.79 -1.48
CA LYS A 193 -26.40 -1.85 -2.91
C LYS A 193 -26.88 -0.47 -3.35
N LYS A 194 -26.11 0.19 -4.22
CA LYS A 194 -26.61 1.29 -5.04
C LYS A 194 -27.33 0.72 -6.25
#